data_AF-A0A976ID57-F1
#
_entry.id   AF-A0A976ID57-F1
#
_cell.length_a   1.000
_cell.length_b   1.000
_cell.length_c   1.000
_cell.angle_alpha   90.00
_cell.angle_beta   90.00
_cell.angle_gamma   90.00
#
_symmetry.space_group_name_H-M   'P 1'
#
loop_
_entity.id
_entity.type
_entity.pdbx_description
1 polymer ?
#
loop_
_entity_poly.entity_id
_entity_poly.type
_entity_poly.pdbx_seq_one_letter_code
_entity_poly.pdbx_strand_id
1 'polypeptide(L)'
;MAYHLKIERRPGKVHPGKNDLVDTDCKVVKKCSKDKSVCSQVCERGSVVVPDWLQSTLAYRRNLALKKPFCLAQIPATHNSAITLADGFENRDQLFYQNVDPRKTWSCLKTNNQVLSLTDQLILSVRFLEIDTHFFLNDLRTGHCGSLNSTVLTELSDALVSGIKSSEQPLTKDGLKEAKVWIDANPNEFVVVYLDTGADIERLN
;
A
#
# COMPACT_ATOMS: atom_id res chain seq x y z
N MET A 1 -14.68 -1.70 -31.49
CA MET A 1 -15.91 -1.34 -30.77
C MET A 1 -15.55 -1.17 -29.31
N ALA A 2 -15.34 0.07 -28.86
CA ALA A 2 -15.03 0.36 -27.46
C ALA A 2 -16.36 0.45 -26.71
N TYR A 3 -16.66 -0.52 -25.85
CA TYR A 3 -17.75 -0.38 -24.90
C TYR A 3 -17.40 0.76 -23.96
N HIS A 4 -18.25 1.78 -23.92
CA HIS A 4 -18.19 2.85 -22.94
C HIS A 4 -18.27 2.27 -21.53
N LEU A 5 -17.12 2.11 -20.87
CA LEU A 5 -17.04 2.02 -19.41
C LEU A 5 -17.46 3.38 -18.86
N LYS A 6 -18.76 3.58 -18.67
CA LYS A 6 -19.27 4.66 -17.83
C LYS A 6 -18.91 4.32 -16.38
N ILE A 7 -17.74 4.75 -15.93
CA ILE A 7 -17.40 4.78 -14.51
C ILE A 7 -18.13 5.97 -13.89
N GLU A 8 -19.43 5.82 -13.63
CA GLU A 8 -20.20 6.79 -12.86
C GLU A 8 -19.94 6.56 -11.36
N ARG A 9 -18.83 7.12 -10.83
CA ARG A 9 -18.78 7.41 -9.40
C ARG A 9 -19.76 8.54 -9.13
N ARG A 10 -20.91 8.24 -8.53
CA ARG A 10 -21.80 9.27 -7.99
C ARG A 10 -21.10 9.91 -6.78
N PRO A 11 -20.71 11.21 -6.84
CA PRO A 11 -20.14 11.89 -5.68
C PRO A 11 -21.18 11.88 -4.54
N GLY A 12 -20.78 11.54 -3.31
CA GLY A 12 -21.63 11.71 -2.13
C GLY A 12 -22.47 10.50 -1.68
N LYS A 13 -22.01 9.25 -1.81
CA LYS A 13 -22.62 8.16 -1.03
C LYS A 13 -22.27 8.32 0.46
N VAL A 14 -23.30 8.24 1.30
CA VAL A 14 -23.30 8.31 2.79
C VAL A 14 -22.48 7.19 3.46
N HIS A 15 -21.95 6.27 2.67
CA HIS A 15 -20.95 5.31 3.07
C HIS A 15 -19.80 5.51 2.10
N PRO A 16 -18.71 6.20 2.48
CA PRO A 16 -17.50 6.11 1.69
C PRO A 16 -17.21 4.62 1.62
N GLY A 17 -17.06 4.12 0.39
CA GLY A 17 -16.92 2.69 0.15
C GLY A 17 -15.94 2.11 1.15
N LYS A 18 -16.29 0.95 1.69
CA LYS A 18 -15.33 0.07 2.36
C LYS A 18 -14.09 0.01 1.45
N ASN A 19 -12.92 -0.24 2.02
CA ASN A 19 -11.70 -0.49 1.25
C ASN A 19 -11.83 -1.79 0.45
N ASP A 20 -12.71 -1.73 -0.52
CA ASP A 20 -13.10 -2.77 -1.42
C ASP A 20 -12.09 -2.72 -2.57
N LEU A 21 -11.73 -3.89 -3.06
CA LEU A 21 -11.14 -4.06 -4.37
C LEU A 21 -12.17 -3.61 -5.40
N VAL A 22 -12.15 -2.33 -5.73
CA VAL A 22 -13.03 -1.77 -6.77
C VAL A 22 -12.33 -1.93 -8.11
N ASP A 23 -13.05 -2.49 -9.09
CA ASP A 23 -12.59 -2.64 -10.48
C ASP A 23 -11.22 -3.33 -10.60
N THR A 24 -10.91 -4.26 -9.69
CA THR A 24 -9.64 -5.01 -9.65
C THR A 24 -9.92 -6.51 -9.70
N ASP A 25 -9.57 -7.15 -10.82
CA ASP A 25 -9.65 -8.59 -10.96
C ASP A 25 -8.41 -9.24 -10.33
N CYS A 26 -8.63 -10.13 -9.36
CA CYS A 26 -7.56 -10.89 -8.70
C CYS A 26 -8.13 -12.09 -7.93
N LYS A 27 -7.26 -12.97 -7.42
CA LYS A 27 -7.70 -14.02 -6.50
C LYS A 27 -7.91 -13.43 -5.11
N VAL A 28 -9.17 -13.25 -4.72
CA VAL A 28 -9.52 -12.64 -3.43
C VAL A 28 -9.28 -13.59 -2.26
N VAL A 29 -8.60 -13.10 -1.22
CA VAL A 29 -8.36 -13.79 0.06
C VAL A 29 -8.75 -12.90 1.24
N LYS A 30 -8.93 -13.50 2.43
CA LYS A 30 -9.20 -12.76 3.67
C LYS A 30 -7.89 -12.45 4.39
N LYS A 31 -7.66 -11.17 4.70
CA LYS A 31 -6.58 -10.72 5.58
C LYS A 31 -7.16 -10.29 6.91
N CYS A 32 -6.93 -11.07 7.96
CA CYS A 32 -7.43 -10.80 9.30
C CYS A 32 -6.32 -10.33 10.24
N SER A 33 -6.70 -9.60 11.29
CA SER A 33 -5.83 -9.37 12.44
C SER A 33 -5.44 -10.69 13.12
N LYS A 34 -4.36 -10.69 13.89
CA LYS A 34 -3.85 -11.85 14.63
C LYS A 34 -4.88 -12.45 15.58
N ASP A 35 -5.69 -11.59 16.21
CA ASP A 35 -6.80 -11.99 17.08
C ASP A 35 -8.10 -12.35 16.31
N LYS A 36 -8.08 -12.27 14.97
CA LYS A 36 -9.21 -12.53 14.05
C LYS A 36 -10.45 -11.66 14.30
N SER A 37 -10.33 -10.58 15.07
CA SER A 37 -11.43 -9.67 15.39
C SER A 37 -11.86 -8.81 14.21
N VAL A 38 -10.94 -8.52 13.28
CA VAL A 38 -11.19 -7.71 12.10
C VAL A 38 -10.57 -8.35 10.86
N CYS A 39 -11.24 -8.27 9.71
CA CYS A 39 -10.79 -8.84 8.45
C CYS A 39 -11.19 -7.98 7.26
N SER A 40 -10.31 -7.90 6.27
CA SER A 40 -10.55 -7.28 4.97
C SER A 40 -10.44 -8.30 3.83
N GLN A 41 -11.12 -8.02 2.72
CA GLN A 41 -10.93 -8.76 1.47
C GLN A 41 -9.79 -8.10 0.69
N VAL A 42 -8.79 -8.88 0.29
CA VAL A 42 -7.59 -8.40 -0.40
C VAL A 42 -7.23 -9.32 -1.55
N CYS A 43 -6.42 -8.84 -2.49
CA CYS A 43 -5.84 -9.72 -3.49
C CYS A 43 -4.79 -10.61 -2.82
N GLU A 44 -4.79 -11.90 -3.17
CA GLU A 44 -3.63 -12.74 -2.91
C GLU A 44 -2.42 -12.11 -3.59
N ARG A 45 -1.29 -12.04 -2.89
CA ARG A 45 -0.10 -11.36 -3.41
C ARG A 45 0.29 -11.93 -4.77
N GLY A 46 0.47 -11.05 -5.76
CA GLY A 46 0.85 -11.41 -7.12
C GLY A 46 -0.31 -11.96 -7.98
N SER A 47 -1.55 -11.92 -7.49
CA SER A 47 -2.72 -12.42 -8.21
C SER A 47 -3.47 -11.36 -9.01
N VAL A 48 -3.02 -10.10 -8.99
CA VAL A 48 -3.66 -9.05 -9.79
C VAL A 48 -3.63 -9.41 -11.28
N VAL A 49 -4.80 -9.33 -11.91
CA VAL A 49 -4.96 -9.58 -13.35
C VAL A 49 -4.86 -8.26 -14.07
N VAL A 50 -3.89 -8.16 -14.98
CA VAL A 50 -3.70 -7.00 -15.84
C VAL A 50 -4.16 -7.37 -17.25
N PRO A 51 -5.17 -6.69 -17.84
CA PRO A 51 -5.60 -6.98 -19.20
C PRO A 51 -4.48 -6.81 -20.24
N ASP A 52 -4.49 -7.62 -21.31
CA ASP A 52 -3.42 -7.64 -22.32
C ASP A 52 -3.11 -6.28 -22.95
N TRP A 53 -4.15 -5.46 -23.18
CA TRP A 53 -3.98 -4.12 -23.72
C TRP A 53 -3.20 -3.20 -22.76
N LEU A 54 -3.45 -3.35 -21.45
CA LEU A 54 -2.78 -2.58 -20.41
C LEU A 54 -1.36 -3.09 -20.22
N GLN A 55 -1.14 -4.40 -20.22
CA GLN A 55 0.21 -4.99 -20.20
C GLN A 55 1.05 -4.46 -21.37
N SER A 56 0.50 -4.45 -22.58
CA SER A 56 1.17 -3.93 -23.78
C SER A 56 1.51 -2.44 -23.65
N THR A 57 0.58 -1.65 -23.11
CA THR A 57 0.76 -0.21 -22.88
C THR A 57 1.86 0.06 -21.84
N LEU A 58 1.84 -0.66 -20.72
CA LEU A 58 2.84 -0.54 -19.66
C LEU A 58 4.22 -0.98 -20.13
N ALA A 59 4.30 -2.07 -20.91
CA ALA A 59 5.55 -2.54 -21.51
C ALA A 59 6.13 -1.51 -22.50
N TYR A 60 5.30 -0.90 -23.34
CA TYR A 60 5.73 0.17 -24.24
C TYR A 60 6.30 1.38 -23.48
N ARG A 61 5.59 1.86 -22.44
CA ARG A 61 6.08 2.95 -21.58
C ARG A 61 7.41 2.59 -20.92
N ARG A 62 7.52 1.37 -20.38
CA ARG A 62 8.76 0.88 -19.74
C ARG A 62 9.92 0.85 -20.72
N ASN A 63 9.71 0.37 -21.94
CA ASN A 63 10.72 0.35 -22.99
C ASN A 63 11.18 1.75 -23.41
N LEU A 64 10.29 2.75 -23.38
CA LEU A 64 10.68 4.15 -23.60
C LEU A 64 11.48 4.72 -22.43
N ALA A 65 11.11 4.39 -21.19
CA ALA A 65 11.83 4.84 -20.00
C ALA A 65 13.27 4.27 -19.96
N LEU A 66 13.43 2.98 -20.31
CA LEU A 66 14.73 2.30 -20.35
C LEU A 66 15.69 2.81 -21.43
N LYS A 67 15.19 3.55 -22.44
CA LYS A 67 16.04 4.18 -23.47
C LYS A 67 16.66 5.50 -23.04
N LYS A 68 16.28 6.02 -21.87
CA LYS A 68 16.77 7.29 -21.33
C LYS A 68 17.71 7.04 -20.15
N PRO A 69 18.67 7.96 -19.90
CA PRO A 69 19.37 7.99 -18.62
C PRO A 69 18.37 8.03 -17.46
N PHE A 70 18.74 7.42 -16.34
CA PHE A 70 17.86 7.25 -15.18
C PHE A 70 17.17 8.56 -14.75
N CYS A 71 17.90 9.68 -14.68
CA CYS A 71 17.36 10.99 -14.30
C CYS A 71 16.35 11.59 -15.30
N LEU A 72 16.25 11.05 -16.52
CA LEU A 72 15.32 11.50 -17.57
C LEU A 72 14.23 10.46 -17.87
N ALA A 73 14.29 9.30 -17.21
CA ALA A 73 13.32 8.23 -17.37
C ALA A 73 12.02 8.55 -16.60
N GLN A 74 10.87 8.21 -17.18
CA GLN A 74 9.56 8.38 -16.52
C GLN A 74 9.13 7.06 -15.87
N ILE A 75 9.51 6.89 -14.61
CA ILE A 75 9.34 5.65 -13.86
C ILE A 75 8.10 5.77 -12.94
N PRO A 76 7.10 4.87 -13.04
CA PRO A 76 6.01 4.85 -12.07
C PRO A 76 6.50 4.51 -10.67
N ALA A 77 6.00 5.26 -9.68
CA ALA A 77 6.37 5.16 -8.28
C ALA A 77 5.12 5.10 -7.40
N THR A 78 5.26 4.53 -6.21
CA THR A 78 4.25 4.51 -5.16
C THR A 78 4.82 5.07 -3.87
N HIS A 79 4.01 5.86 -3.17
CA HIS A 79 4.32 6.47 -1.88
C HIS A 79 3.84 5.54 -0.76
N ASN A 80 4.65 5.36 0.28
CA ASN A 80 4.48 4.35 1.34
C ASN A 80 4.02 2.98 0.80
N SER A 81 4.80 2.45 -0.14
CA SER A 81 4.44 1.30 -0.99
C SER A 81 4.11 0.04 -0.20
N ALA A 82 4.74 -0.16 0.95
CA ALA A 82 4.55 -1.33 1.80
C ALA A 82 3.43 -1.15 2.84
N ILE A 83 2.80 0.02 2.91
CA ILE A 83 1.64 0.29 3.77
C ILE A 83 0.38 -0.11 3.01
N THR A 84 0.23 -1.43 2.86
CA THR A 84 -0.78 -2.04 2.00
C THR A 84 -1.95 -2.64 2.79
N LEU A 85 -3.15 -2.59 2.21
CA LEU A 85 -4.28 -3.36 2.74
C LEU A 85 -3.99 -4.87 2.72
N ALA A 86 -3.24 -5.36 1.72
CA ALA A 86 -2.78 -6.76 1.64
C ALA A 86 -1.95 -7.19 2.86
N ASP A 87 -1.24 -6.26 3.47
CA ASP A 87 -0.45 -6.47 4.69
C ASP A 87 -1.21 -6.20 5.98
N GLY A 88 -2.43 -5.68 5.86
CA GLY A 88 -3.38 -5.50 6.95
C GLY A 88 -3.42 -4.08 7.51
N PHE A 89 -2.69 -3.13 6.91
CA PHE A 89 -2.92 -1.70 7.15
C PHE A 89 -4.38 -1.36 6.83
N GLU A 90 -4.96 -0.40 7.54
CA GLU A 90 -6.40 -0.09 7.53
C GLU A 90 -7.36 -1.19 8.10
N ASN A 91 -6.93 -2.42 8.41
CA ASN A 91 -7.86 -3.46 8.91
C ASN A 91 -8.67 -3.04 10.16
N ARG A 92 -8.16 -2.10 10.95
CA ARG A 92 -8.83 -1.56 12.14
C ARG A 92 -9.52 -0.22 11.92
N ASP A 93 -9.48 0.38 10.73
CA ASP A 93 -10.06 1.71 10.52
C ASP A 93 -11.58 1.72 10.71
N GLN A 94 -12.20 0.57 10.46
CA GLN A 94 -13.62 0.32 10.74
C GLN A 94 -14.03 0.52 12.22
N LEU A 95 -13.09 0.42 13.16
CA LEU A 95 -13.34 0.70 14.57
C LEU A 95 -13.48 2.20 14.83
N PHE A 96 -12.86 3.05 14.00
CA PHE A 96 -13.01 4.51 14.07
C PHE A 96 -14.29 4.99 13.38
N TYR A 97 -14.75 4.27 12.36
CA TYR A 97 -16.00 4.61 11.65
C TYR A 97 -17.24 4.62 12.56
N GLN A 98 -17.22 3.90 13.67
CA GLN A 98 -18.33 3.90 14.65
C GLN A 98 -18.51 5.26 15.35
N ASN A 99 -17.47 6.08 15.40
CA ASN A 99 -17.44 7.32 16.18
C ASN A 99 -17.40 8.60 15.33
N VAL A 100 -17.52 8.48 14.00
CA VAL A 100 -17.41 9.59 13.04
C VAL A 100 -18.68 9.69 12.19
N ASP A 101 -19.14 10.91 11.88
CA ASP A 101 -20.38 11.11 11.11
C ASP A 101 -20.20 10.60 9.67
N PRO A 102 -20.86 9.51 9.25
CA PRO A 102 -20.67 8.92 7.93
C PRO A 102 -21.16 9.84 6.79
N ARG A 103 -21.92 10.90 7.10
CA ARG A 103 -22.38 11.90 6.13
C ARG A 103 -21.31 12.93 5.76
N LYS A 104 -20.21 12.99 6.51
CA LYS A 104 -19.09 13.89 6.22
C LYS A 104 -18.04 13.11 5.42
N THR A 105 -17.80 13.49 4.17
CA THR A 105 -16.87 12.77 3.28
C THR A 105 -15.42 12.74 3.79
N TRP A 106 -15.05 13.65 4.70
CA TRP A 106 -13.74 13.71 5.35
C TRP A 106 -13.67 12.91 6.67
N SER A 107 -14.74 12.25 7.09
CA SER A 107 -14.80 11.58 8.39
C SER A 107 -14.23 10.16 8.36
N CYS A 108 -13.98 9.60 7.19
CA CYS A 108 -13.47 8.25 7.06
C CYS A 108 -11.96 8.25 6.90
N LEU A 109 -11.30 7.80 7.97
CA LEU A 109 -9.88 7.53 8.02
C LEU A 109 -9.52 6.38 7.06
N LYS A 110 -8.45 6.55 6.29
CA LYS A 110 -7.80 5.51 5.51
C LYS A 110 -6.32 5.54 5.81
N THR A 111 -5.83 4.52 6.48
CA THR A 111 -4.44 4.43 6.96
C THR A 111 -3.56 3.57 6.08
N ASN A 112 -4.10 2.91 5.05
CA ASN A 112 -3.27 2.33 3.98
C ASN A 112 -3.11 3.34 2.84
N ASN A 113 -1.93 3.35 2.23
CA ASN A 113 -1.69 4.13 1.00
C ASN A 113 -1.98 3.30 -0.24
N GLN A 114 -1.75 1.99 -0.14
CA GLN A 114 -1.89 1.07 -1.25
C GLN A 114 -2.90 -0.02 -0.90
N VAL A 115 -3.71 -0.43 -1.87
CA VAL A 115 -4.63 -1.57 -1.69
C VAL A 115 -3.92 -2.89 -1.98
N LEU A 116 -3.01 -2.87 -2.95
CA LEU A 116 -2.33 -4.03 -3.52
C LEU A 116 -0.97 -4.28 -2.86
N SER A 117 -0.53 -5.55 -2.87
CA SER A 117 0.79 -5.94 -2.37
C SER A 117 1.94 -5.32 -3.18
N LEU A 118 3.17 -5.37 -2.66
CA LEU A 118 4.34 -4.90 -3.42
C LEU A 118 4.49 -5.67 -4.74
N THR A 119 4.27 -6.98 -4.73
CA THR A 119 4.31 -7.82 -5.94
C THR A 119 3.30 -7.36 -6.98
N ASP A 120 2.07 -7.07 -6.54
CA ASP A 120 1.01 -6.59 -7.43
C ASP A 120 1.31 -5.18 -7.99
N GLN A 121 1.89 -4.30 -7.17
CA GLN A 121 2.40 -2.99 -7.63
C GLN A 121 3.47 -3.16 -8.71
N LEU A 122 4.40 -4.12 -8.54
CA LEU A 122 5.43 -4.44 -9.53
C LEU A 122 4.85 -5.03 -10.83
N ILE A 123 3.80 -5.87 -10.75
CA ILE A 123 3.05 -6.36 -11.91
C ILE A 123 2.41 -5.20 -12.68
N LEU A 124 1.91 -4.19 -11.97
CA LEU A 124 1.38 -2.93 -12.53
C LEU A 124 2.47 -1.94 -13.00
N SER A 125 3.70 -2.42 -13.16
CA SER A 125 4.86 -1.68 -13.70
C SER A 125 5.36 -0.53 -12.82
N VAL A 126 5.01 -0.50 -11.53
CA VAL A 126 5.74 0.29 -10.53
C VAL A 126 7.17 -0.23 -10.45
N ARG A 127 8.14 0.68 -10.43
CA ARG A 127 9.58 0.32 -10.35
C ARG A 127 10.33 1.17 -9.31
N PHE A 128 9.62 2.05 -8.62
CA PHE A 128 10.14 2.82 -7.50
C PHE A 128 9.21 2.63 -6.31
N LEU A 129 9.73 1.97 -5.27
CA LEU A 129 9.01 1.61 -4.06
C LEU A 129 9.59 2.41 -2.89
N GLU A 130 8.77 3.26 -2.29
CA GLU A 130 9.06 3.85 -0.98
C GLU A 130 8.62 2.91 0.15
N ILE A 131 9.50 2.64 1.12
CA ILE A 131 9.20 1.82 2.30
C ILE A 131 9.57 2.60 3.56
N ASP A 132 8.56 3.10 4.26
CA ASP A 132 8.66 3.69 5.58
C ASP A 132 9.19 2.62 6.54
N THR A 133 10.32 2.91 7.15
CA THR A 133 11.06 1.97 7.97
C THR A 133 11.35 2.58 9.33
N HIS A 134 10.86 1.91 10.37
CA HIS A 134 11.01 2.32 11.75
C HIS A 134 11.57 1.20 12.61
N PHE A 135 12.34 1.56 13.63
CA PHE A 135 12.92 0.65 14.60
C PHE A 135 12.09 0.62 15.88
N PHE A 136 11.30 -0.44 16.06
CA PHE A 136 10.53 -0.66 17.28
C PHE A 136 10.26 -2.16 17.48
N LEU A 137 9.95 -2.56 18.72
CA LEU A 137 9.84 -3.97 19.11
C LEU A 137 11.09 -4.79 18.70
N ASN A 138 12.28 -4.16 18.82
CA ASN A 138 13.60 -4.75 18.58
C ASN A 138 13.84 -5.29 17.16
N ASP A 139 13.16 -4.75 16.13
CA ASP A 139 13.42 -5.05 14.71
C ASP A 139 13.02 -3.85 13.84
N LEU A 140 13.41 -3.87 12.56
CA LEU A 140 12.97 -2.90 11.55
C LEU A 140 11.62 -3.32 10.99
N ARG A 141 10.66 -2.40 11.04
CA ARG A 141 9.26 -2.62 10.67
C ARG A 141 8.77 -1.54 9.73
N THR A 142 7.84 -1.93 8.88
CA THR A 142 7.09 -1.02 8.03
C THR A 142 5.91 -0.47 8.80
N GLY A 143 5.75 0.86 8.80
CA GLY A 143 4.63 1.51 9.46
C GLY A 143 4.56 3.00 9.13
N HIS A 144 3.40 3.60 9.38
CA HIS A 144 3.31 5.05 9.47
C HIS A 144 3.75 5.49 10.87
N CYS A 145 4.65 6.47 10.94
CA CYS A 145 4.87 7.24 12.15
C CYS A 145 4.53 8.71 11.91
N GLY A 146 3.66 9.25 12.75
CA GLY A 146 3.28 10.66 12.73
C GLY A 146 2.69 11.06 14.07
N SER A 147 3.08 12.24 14.56
CA SER A 147 2.44 12.83 15.73
C SER A 147 1.10 13.42 15.32
N LEU A 148 0.00 12.89 15.84
CA LEU A 148 -1.23 13.66 15.91
C LEU A 148 -0.98 14.75 16.96
N ASN A 149 -0.94 16.03 16.55
CA ASN A 149 -0.73 17.20 17.41
C ASN A 149 -1.89 17.41 18.43
N SER A 150 -2.11 16.42 19.29
CA SER A 150 -3.10 16.39 20.36
C SER A 150 -2.55 15.49 21.45
N THR A 151 -2.35 16.06 22.64
CA THR A 151 -1.82 15.38 23.83
C THR A 151 -2.65 14.18 24.29
N VAL A 152 -3.93 14.13 23.91
CA VAL A 152 -4.83 12.99 24.20
C VAL A 152 -4.67 11.87 23.15
N LEU A 153 -4.22 12.19 21.94
CA LEU A 153 -4.04 11.23 20.86
C LEU A 153 -2.61 10.66 20.82
N THR A 154 -1.64 11.28 21.49
CA THR A 154 -0.23 10.82 21.48
C THR A 154 -0.04 9.47 22.19
N GLU A 155 -0.86 9.13 23.19
CA GLU A 155 -0.82 7.79 23.81
C GLU A 155 -1.59 6.73 23.00
N LEU A 156 -2.48 7.16 22.10
CA LEU A 156 -3.21 6.28 21.18
C LEU A 156 -2.51 6.18 19.80
N SER A 157 -1.62 7.12 19.44
CA SER A 157 -1.19 7.42 18.07
C SER A 157 -0.45 6.27 17.38
N ASP A 158 0.36 5.51 18.10
CA ASP A 158 1.23 4.48 17.50
C ASP A 158 0.44 3.30 16.92
N ALA A 159 -0.79 3.10 17.38
CA ALA A 159 -1.76 2.17 16.78
C ALA A 159 -2.75 2.86 15.83
N LEU A 160 -2.93 4.17 15.94
CA LEU A 160 -3.93 4.94 15.21
C LEU A 160 -3.51 5.33 13.80
N VAL A 161 -2.23 5.64 13.56
CA VAL A 161 -1.82 6.19 12.23
C VAL A 161 -1.71 5.11 11.16
N SER A 162 -1.47 3.85 11.54
CA SER A 162 -1.29 2.73 10.59
C SER A 162 -2.53 1.82 10.40
N GLY A 163 -3.57 1.96 11.22
CA GLY A 163 -4.76 1.08 11.15
C GLY A 163 -4.50 -0.41 11.41
N ILE A 164 -3.33 -0.73 11.97
CA ILE A 164 -2.87 -2.05 12.37
C ILE A 164 -2.07 -1.93 13.67
N LYS A 165 -2.14 -2.94 14.55
CA LYS A 165 -1.34 -2.94 15.80
C LYS A 165 0.15 -2.95 15.46
N SER A 166 0.96 -2.23 16.23
CA SER A 166 2.42 -2.19 16.03
C SER A 166 3.06 -3.58 16.07
N SER A 167 2.55 -4.50 16.90
CA SER A 167 3.02 -5.90 16.93
C SER A 167 2.62 -6.74 15.71
N GLU A 168 1.69 -6.26 14.89
CA GLU A 168 1.22 -6.89 13.65
C GLU A 168 1.80 -6.20 12.39
N GLN A 169 2.45 -5.04 12.54
CA GLN A 169 3.13 -4.34 11.43
C GLN A 169 4.26 -5.22 10.86
N PRO A 170 4.32 -5.43 9.53
CA PRO A 170 5.31 -6.29 8.89
C PRO A 170 6.74 -5.85 9.17
N LEU A 171 7.67 -6.80 9.12
CA LEU A 171 9.09 -6.48 9.16
C LEU A 171 9.50 -5.88 7.81
N THR A 172 10.33 -4.83 7.81
CA THR A 172 10.82 -4.22 6.56
C THR A 172 11.47 -5.25 5.65
N LYS A 173 12.19 -6.22 6.24
CA LYS A 173 12.82 -7.33 5.51
C LYS A 173 11.83 -8.22 4.77
N ASP A 174 10.57 -8.31 5.20
CA ASP A 174 9.56 -9.14 4.53
C ASP A 174 9.10 -8.47 3.23
N GLY A 175 8.92 -7.14 3.22
CA GLY A 175 8.68 -6.37 1.99
C GLY A 175 9.87 -6.43 1.03
N LEU A 176 11.10 -6.34 1.55
CA LEU A 176 12.32 -6.51 0.72
C LEU A 176 12.44 -7.91 0.13
N LYS A 177 12.11 -8.96 0.88
CA LYS A 177 12.06 -10.34 0.37
C LYS A 177 11.01 -10.49 -0.72
N GLU A 178 9.84 -9.88 -0.56
CA GLU A 178 8.80 -9.89 -1.58
C GLU A 178 9.28 -9.26 -2.89
N ALA A 179 9.86 -8.06 -2.82
CA ALA A 179 10.45 -7.40 -3.99
C ALA A 179 11.58 -8.24 -4.62
N LYS A 180 12.43 -8.86 -3.78
CA LYS A 180 13.51 -9.75 -4.24
C LYS A 180 12.98 -10.96 -5.01
N VAL A 181 11.96 -11.66 -4.48
CA VAL A 181 11.36 -12.82 -5.16
C VAL A 181 10.85 -12.43 -6.54
N TRP A 182 10.23 -11.26 -6.66
CA TRP A 182 9.76 -10.77 -7.95
C TRP A 182 10.93 -10.45 -8.90
N ILE A 183 11.99 -9.80 -8.44
CA ILE A 183 13.18 -9.50 -9.27
C ILE A 183 13.88 -10.79 -9.72
N ASP A 184 14.03 -11.78 -8.84
CA ASP A 184 14.66 -13.06 -9.18
C ASP A 184 13.87 -13.81 -10.28
N ALA A 185 12.55 -13.64 -10.32
CA ALA A 185 11.69 -14.17 -11.39
C ALA A 185 11.66 -13.30 -12.66
N ASN A 186 12.17 -12.07 -12.61
CA ASN A 186 12.14 -11.09 -13.70
C ASN A 186 13.54 -10.49 -13.94
N PRO A 187 14.52 -11.28 -14.44
CA PRO A 187 15.93 -10.90 -14.46
C PRO A 187 16.29 -9.72 -15.36
N ASN A 188 15.40 -9.30 -16.26
CA ASN A 188 15.58 -8.15 -17.15
C ASN A 188 14.92 -6.87 -16.61
N GLU A 189 14.36 -6.92 -15.40
CA GLU A 189 13.71 -5.80 -14.74
C GLU A 189 14.62 -5.22 -13.65
N PHE A 190 14.28 -4.02 -13.18
CA PHE A 190 14.95 -3.37 -12.06
C PHE A 190 13.92 -2.87 -11.08
N VAL A 191 14.30 -2.66 -9.82
CA VAL A 191 13.45 -1.99 -8.83
C VAL A 191 14.34 -1.05 -8.03
N VAL A 192 13.87 0.18 -7.85
CA VAL A 192 14.47 1.14 -6.94
C VAL A 192 13.68 1.08 -5.65
N VAL A 193 14.36 0.82 -4.55
CA VAL A 193 13.77 0.85 -3.21
C VAL A 193 14.34 2.06 -2.49
N TYR A 194 13.46 2.99 -2.12
CA TYR A 194 13.76 4.10 -1.24
C TYR A 194 13.28 3.73 0.16
N LEU A 195 14.20 3.62 1.12
CA LEU A 195 13.84 3.44 2.52
C LEU A 195 13.70 4.83 3.13
N ASP A 196 12.47 5.20 3.47
CA ASP A 196 12.23 6.40 4.26
C ASP A 196 12.39 6.01 5.74
N THR A 197 13.50 6.42 6.33
CA THR A 197 13.81 6.12 7.72
C THR A 197 13.46 7.33 8.57
N GLY A 198 12.64 7.13 9.59
CA GLY A 198 12.31 8.19 10.54
C GLY A 198 13.51 8.64 11.39
N ALA A 199 13.28 9.66 12.22
CA ALA A 199 14.26 10.15 13.20
C ALA A 199 14.64 9.09 14.26
N ASP A 200 13.95 7.95 14.30
CA ASP A 200 14.25 6.81 15.16
C ASP A 200 15.42 5.96 14.64
N ILE A 201 15.88 6.19 13.42
CA ILE A 201 17.07 5.53 12.84
C ILE A 201 18.09 6.61 12.48
N GLU A 202 18.98 6.90 13.44
CA GLU A 202 20.07 7.85 13.26
C GLU A 202 21.41 7.14 13.09
N ARG A 203 22.30 7.77 12.31
CA ARG A 203 23.69 7.34 12.22
C ARG A 203 24.37 7.67 13.55
N LEU A 204 24.91 6.65 14.22
CA LEU A 204 25.81 6.87 15.35
C LEU A 204 27.05 7.62 14.82
N ASN A 205 27.28 8.81 15.38
CA ASN A 205 28.44 9.65 15.09
C ASN A 205 29.74 9.00 15.56
#